data_AF-A0A4U8YUF3-F1
#
_entry.id   AF-A0A4U8YUF3-F1
#
_cell.length_a   1.000
_cell.length_b   1.000
_cell.length_c   1.000
_cell.angle_alpha   90.00
_cell.angle_beta   90.00
_cell.angle_gamma   90.00
#
_symmetry.space_group_name_H-M   'P 1'
#
loop_
_entity.id
_entity.type
_entity.pdbx_description
1 polymer ?
#
loop_
_entity_poly.entity_id
_entity_poly.type
_entity_poly.pdbx_seq_one_letter_code
_entity_poly.pdbx_strand_id
1 'polypeptide(L)'
;DTVADASSVTIADSGNDGVISSTDDLGHTQLSGSIEAGGRITGLTISDGDTTITLNEGDYTLLADGTWTANVDVSSFNDGTLTVALDAEDANGNTAAQVTDTIAKDTVADASSVDIADSGADGVISSTDDLGNTQLSGSIEAGGRITGLTISDGSTTITLHEGDYTLLPDGTWTANVDVS
;
A
#
# COMPACT_ATOMS: atom_id res chain seq x y z
N ASP A 1 -24.04 34.66 5.11
CA ASP A 1 -24.18 33.72 4.00
C ASP A 1 -25.50 32.99 4.04
N THR A 2 -25.96 32.42 2.92
CA THR A 2 -27.10 31.46 2.92
C THR A 2 -26.71 30.07 2.40
N VAL A 3 -25.48 29.91 1.93
CA VAL A 3 -24.92 28.64 1.46
C VAL A 3 -23.50 28.54 2.01
N ALA A 4 -23.08 27.33 2.37
CA ALA A 4 -21.69 27.08 2.72
C ALA A 4 -20.84 26.96 1.45
N ASP A 5 -19.61 27.46 1.51
CA ASP A 5 -18.64 27.38 0.42
C ASP A 5 -18.12 25.95 0.16
N ALA A 6 -17.41 25.80 -0.97
CA ALA A 6 -16.85 24.51 -1.39
C ALA A 6 -15.81 23.98 -0.39
N SER A 7 -16.03 22.75 0.08
CA SER A 7 -15.08 22.01 0.90
C SER A 7 -14.16 21.15 0.02
N SER A 8 -13.04 20.71 0.57
CA SER A 8 -12.11 19.76 -0.06
C SER A 8 -11.61 18.76 0.96
N VAL A 9 -11.29 17.55 0.47
CA VAL A 9 -10.64 16.49 1.23
C VAL A 9 -9.65 15.79 0.31
N THR A 10 -8.53 15.34 0.88
CA THR A 10 -7.48 14.60 0.20
C THR A 10 -6.91 13.56 1.14
N ILE A 11 -6.71 12.35 0.63
CA ILE A 11 -5.90 11.30 1.28
C ILE A 11 -4.53 11.24 0.61
N ALA A 12 -3.46 11.29 1.42
CA ALA A 12 -2.10 11.26 0.92
C ALA A 12 -1.58 9.82 0.79
N ASP A 13 -0.82 9.60 -0.28
CA ASP A 13 0.07 8.45 -0.43
C ASP A 13 1.51 8.94 -0.18
N SER A 14 2.22 8.25 0.71
CA SER A 14 3.56 8.62 1.17
C SER A 14 4.68 8.15 0.22
N GLY A 15 4.42 7.12 -0.58
CA GLY A 15 5.27 6.62 -1.66
C GLY A 15 5.14 7.41 -2.96
N ASN A 16 4.05 8.17 -3.12
CA ASN A 16 3.73 8.99 -4.28
C ASN A 16 3.65 8.21 -5.60
N ASP A 17 3.19 6.96 -5.54
CA ASP A 17 2.97 6.08 -6.69
C ASP A 17 1.48 5.87 -7.02
N GLY A 18 0.58 6.44 -6.21
CA GLY A 18 -0.87 6.38 -6.36
C GLY A 18 -1.54 5.24 -5.58
N VAL A 19 -0.80 4.49 -4.77
CA VAL A 19 -1.31 3.36 -3.98
C VAL A 19 -0.74 3.40 -2.57
N ILE A 20 -1.60 3.18 -1.56
CA ILE A 20 -1.12 2.95 -0.19
C ILE A 20 -0.69 1.48 -0.08
N SER A 21 0.60 1.25 0.10
CA SER A 21 1.21 -0.06 0.08
C SER A 21 1.84 -0.48 1.41
N SER A 22 2.39 -1.70 1.48
CA SER A 22 3.17 -2.15 2.64
C SER A 22 4.48 -1.36 2.86
N THR A 23 4.88 -0.52 1.90
CA THR A 23 6.05 0.37 2.02
C THR A 23 5.70 1.78 2.51
N ASP A 24 4.41 2.10 2.61
CA ASP A 24 3.89 3.37 3.12
C ASP A 24 3.78 3.40 4.65
N ASP A 25 3.59 4.59 5.22
CA ASP A 25 3.23 4.74 6.64
C ASP A 25 1.74 4.48 6.86
N LEU A 26 1.40 3.19 6.94
CA LEU A 26 0.03 2.75 7.21
C LEU A 26 -0.51 3.24 8.56
N GLY A 27 0.37 3.51 9.54
CA GLY A 27 -0.04 3.96 10.88
C GLY A 27 -0.35 5.46 10.96
N HIS A 28 0.13 6.25 9.99
CA HIS A 28 -0.02 7.70 9.94
C HIS A 28 -0.34 8.19 8.52
N THR A 29 -1.30 7.56 7.86
CA THR A 29 -1.78 8.05 6.56
C THR A 29 -2.40 9.44 6.75
N GLN A 30 -1.88 10.43 6.02
CA GLN A 30 -2.27 11.82 6.18
C GLN A 30 -3.55 12.13 5.41
N LEU A 31 -4.49 12.79 6.09
CA LEU A 31 -5.67 13.40 5.50
C LEU A 31 -5.54 14.91 5.58
N SER A 32 -6.01 15.62 4.56
CA SER A 32 -6.00 17.08 4.56
C SER A 32 -7.13 17.66 3.72
N GLY A 33 -7.39 18.96 3.87
CA GLY A 33 -8.37 19.65 3.05
C GLY A 33 -8.69 21.05 3.56
N SER A 34 -9.85 21.54 3.13
CA SER A 34 -10.36 22.85 3.51
C SER A 34 -11.88 22.85 3.66
N ILE A 35 -12.40 23.66 4.56
CA ILE A 35 -13.80 24.06 4.66
C ILE A 35 -13.90 25.58 4.62
N GLU A 36 -15.11 26.13 4.71
CA GLU A 36 -15.30 27.58 4.85
C GLU A 36 -14.69 28.11 6.17
N ALA A 37 -14.02 29.26 6.09
CA ALA A 37 -13.37 29.88 7.25
C ALA A 37 -14.38 30.18 8.38
N GLY A 38 -14.05 29.75 9.60
CA GLY A 38 -14.95 29.86 10.75
C GLY A 38 -16.09 28.83 10.79
N GLY A 39 -16.17 27.93 9.81
CA GLY A 39 -17.04 26.76 9.82
C GLY A 39 -16.54 25.65 10.75
N ARG A 40 -17.20 24.49 10.69
CA ARG A 40 -16.85 23.29 11.43
C ARG A 40 -17.01 22.03 10.59
N ILE A 41 -16.21 21.02 10.91
CA ILE A 41 -16.39 19.65 10.40
C ILE A 41 -17.48 18.98 11.23
N THR A 42 -18.52 18.48 10.58
CA THR A 42 -19.63 17.76 11.22
C THR A 42 -19.56 16.25 11.01
N GLY A 43 -18.77 15.80 10.03
CA GLY A 43 -18.44 14.39 9.82
C GLY A 43 -17.13 14.24 9.07
N LEU A 44 -16.27 13.35 9.53
CA LEU A 44 -15.05 12.95 8.82
C LEU A 44 -14.86 11.45 9.01
N THR A 45 -14.88 10.70 7.92
CA THR A 45 -14.73 9.24 7.95
C THR A 45 -13.77 8.74 6.89
N ILE A 46 -13.16 7.58 7.16
CA ILE A 46 -12.46 6.77 6.16
C ILE A 46 -12.99 5.33 6.20
N SER A 47 -13.24 4.74 5.04
CA SER A 47 -13.83 3.39 4.89
C SER A 47 -13.20 2.61 3.74
N ASP A 48 -13.03 1.30 3.89
CA ASP A 48 -12.77 0.33 2.79
C ASP A 48 -14.07 -0.33 2.26
N GLY A 49 -15.24 0.11 2.75
CA GLY A 49 -16.55 -0.50 2.47
C GLY A 49 -17.02 -1.51 3.51
N ASP A 50 -16.12 -2.09 4.31
CA ASP A 50 -16.43 -3.07 5.37
C ASP A 50 -16.19 -2.48 6.77
N THR A 51 -15.05 -1.81 6.94
CA THR A 51 -14.60 -1.10 8.14
C THR A 51 -14.77 0.40 7.92
N THR A 52 -15.12 1.13 8.98
CA THR A 52 -15.17 2.60 8.97
C THR A 52 -14.53 3.14 10.23
N ILE A 53 -13.62 4.10 10.08
CA ILE A 53 -13.13 4.94 11.16
C ILE A 53 -13.80 6.30 11.04
N THR A 54 -14.31 6.81 12.17
CA THR A 54 -14.81 8.18 12.31
C THR A 54 -13.82 9.01 13.11
N LEU A 55 -13.37 10.12 12.54
CA LEU A 55 -12.51 11.09 13.21
C LEU A 55 -13.39 12.15 13.88
N ASN A 56 -13.19 12.33 15.19
CA ASN A 56 -13.91 13.29 16.01
C ASN A 56 -13.05 14.52 16.29
N GLU A 57 -13.66 15.54 16.89
CA GLU A 57 -12.91 16.70 17.38
C GLU A 57 -11.79 16.25 18.35
N GLY A 58 -10.55 16.64 18.03
CA GLY A 58 -9.34 16.17 18.72
C GLY A 58 -8.49 15.19 17.90
N ASP A 59 -9.10 14.48 16.95
CA ASP A 59 -8.38 13.58 16.02
C ASP A 59 -7.78 14.33 14.81
N TYR A 60 -8.26 15.54 14.55
CA TYR A 60 -7.81 16.43 13.49
C TYR A 60 -7.50 17.84 14.03
N THR A 61 -6.68 18.57 13.28
CA THR A 61 -6.44 20.00 13.49
C THR A 61 -7.19 20.79 12.44
N LEU A 62 -8.12 21.66 12.85
CA LEU A 62 -8.83 22.62 12.01
C LEU A 62 -8.40 24.04 12.38
N LEU A 63 -7.90 24.80 11.42
CA LEU A 63 -7.46 26.18 11.60
C LEU A 63 -8.60 27.17 11.30
N ALA A 64 -8.47 28.40 11.81
CA ALA A 64 -9.49 29.44 11.65
C ALA A 64 -9.72 29.88 10.19
N ASP A 65 -8.73 29.65 9.31
CA ASP A 65 -8.86 29.89 7.87
C ASP A 65 -9.58 28.75 7.12
N GLY A 66 -10.02 27.71 7.83
CA GLY A 66 -10.75 26.57 7.28
C GLY A 66 -9.86 25.42 6.82
N THR A 67 -8.52 25.56 6.85
CA THR A 67 -7.62 24.45 6.50
C THR A 67 -7.58 23.40 7.62
N TRP A 68 -7.51 22.13 7.25
CA TRP A 68 -7.46 21.04 8.23
C TRP A 68 -6.51 19.90 7.83
N THR A 69 -6.04 19.18 8.84
CA THR A 69 -5.18 17.99 8.69
C THR A 69 -5.52 16.95 9.75
N ALA A 70 -5.33 15.67 9.41
CA ALA A 70 -5.44 14.55 10.34
C ALA A 70 -4.43 13.45 9.95
N ASN A 71 -4.15 12.53 10.88
CA ASN A 71 -3.47 11.28 10.57
C ASN A 71 -4.36 10.13 11.02
N VAL A 72 -4.41 9.07 10.22
CA VAL A 72 -5.21 7.88 10.51
C VAL A 72 -4.39 6.62 10.28
N ASP A 73 -4.58 5.64 11.17
CA ASP A 73 -4.05 4.29 11.00
C ASP A 73 -4.99 3.50 10.09
N VAL A 74 -4.53 3.20 8.88
CA VAL A 74 -5.24 2.41 7.89
C VAL A 74 -4.74 0.97 7.83
N SER A 75 -3.82 0.56 8.71
CA SER A 75 -3.21 -0.78 8.67
C SER A 75 -4.24 -1.90 8.79
N SER A 76 -5.33 -1.68 9.53
CA SER A 76 -6.40 -2.67 9.72
C SER A 76 -7.42 -2.76 8.59
N PHE A 77 -7.39 -1.85 7.62
CA PHE A 77 -8.30 -1.85 6.47
C PHE A 77 -7.89 -2.93 5.49
N ASN A 78 -8.86 -3.49 4.78
CA ASN A 78 -8.60 -4.43 3.71
C ASN A 78 -7.96 -3.73 2.51
N ASP A 79 -7.22 -4.50 1.72
CA ASP A 79 -6.79 -4.04 0.39
C ASP A 79 -8.02 -3.81 -0.50
N GLY A 80 -7.94 -2.82 -1.37
CA GLY A 80 -9.07 -2.30 -2.14
C GLY A 80 -9.13 -0.77 -2.13
N THR A 81 -10.31 -0.21 -2.37
CA THR A 81 -10.48 1.26 -2.40
C THR A 81 -10.78 1.79 -1.00
N LEU A 82 -9.92 2.67 -0.50
CA LEU A 82 -10.23 3.51 0.64
C LEU A 82 -10.97 4.76 0.18
N THR A 83 -12.02 5.14 0.91
CA THR A 83 -12.82 6.33 0.65
C THR A 83 -12.85 7.20 1.90
N VAL A 84 -12.45 8.46 1.76
CA VAL A 84 -12.61 9.49 2.79
C VAL A 84 -13.84 10.31 2.45
N ALA A 85 -14.69 10.59 3.44
CA ALA A 85 -15.85 11.46 3.30
C ALA A 85 -15.81 12.59 4.34
N LEU A 86 -16.11 13.81 3.91
CA LEU A 86 -16.13 15.02 4.73
C LEU A 86 -17.47 15.74 4.59
N ASP A 87 -18.10 15.96 5.74
CA ASP A 87 -19.27 16.81 5.94
C ASP A 87 -18.89 18.02 6.79
N ALA A 88 -19.35 19.20 6.39
CA ALA A 88 -19.04 20.46 7.06
C ALA A 88 -20.21 21.44 7.06
N GLU A 89 -20.17 22.39 7.97
CA GLU A 89 -21.10 23.52 8.06
C GLU A 89 -20.34 24.84 8.18
N ASP A 90 -20.92 25.91 7.63
CA ASP A 90 -20.41 27.27 7.83
C ASP A 90 -20.64 27.78 9.27
N ALA A 91 -20.15 28.97 9.57
CA ALA A 91 -20.32 29.60 10.89
C ALA A 91 -21.81 29.89 11.26
N ASN A 92 -22.70 29.91 10.27
CA ASN A 92 -24.13 30.13 10.43
C ASN A 92 -24.92 28.81 10.52
N GLY A 93 -24.27 27.66 10.37
CA GLY A 93 -24.88 26.32 10.40
C GLY A 93 -25.48 25.88 9.07
N ASN A 94 -25.16 26.52 7.95
CA ASN A 94 -25.54 26.01 6.63
C ASN A 94 -24.62 24.84 6.26
N THR A 95 -25.19 23.72 5.80
CA THR A 95 -24.41 22.54 5.42
C THR A 95 -23.80 22.69 4.03
N ALA A 96 -22.52 22.34 3.89
CA ALA A 96 -21.85 22.24 2.61
C ALA A 96 -22.27 20.95 1.86
N ALA A 97 -22.04 20.90 0.56
CA ALA A 97 -22.11 19.63 -0.15
C ALA A 97 -21.01 18.69 0.36
N GLN A 98 -21.37 17.43 0.63
CA GLN A 98 -20.38 16.42 1.02
C GLN A 98 -19.32 16.26 -0.08
N VAL A 99 -18.06 16.15 0.34
CA VAL A 99 -16.95 15.85 -0.55
C VAL A 99 -16.26 14.57 -0.14
N THR A 100 -15.70 13.88 -1.14
CA THR A 100 -15.03 12.59 -0.96
C THR A 100 -13.73 12.56 -1.73
N ASP A 101 -12.77 11.77 -1.23
CA ASP A 101 -11.57 11.39 -1.97
C ASP A 101 -11.31 9.90 -1.82
N THR A 102 -10.62 9.29 -2.78
CA THR A 102 -10.38 7.85 -2.81
C THR A 102 -8.96 7.51 -3.19
N ILE A 103 -8.44 6.44 -2.61
CA ILE A 103 -7.14 5.88 -3.00
C ILE A 103 -7.18 4.36 -2.97
N ALA A 104 -6.39 3.72 -3.83
CA ALA A 104 -6.19 2.28 -3.75
C ALA A 104 -5.25 1.96 -2.59
N LYS A 105 -5.55 0.89 -1.86
CA LYS A 105 -4.67 0.26 -0.89
C LYS A 105 -4.34 -1.15 -1.38
N ASP A 106 -3.07 -1.49 -1.37
CA ASP A 106 -2.58 -2.82 -1.73
C ASP A 106 -1.31 -3.17 -0.94
N THR A 107 -1.46 -4.07 0.02
CA THR A 107 -0.38 -4.46 0.93
C THR A 107 0.18 -5.85 0.64
N VAL A 108 -0.42 -6.58 -0.30
CA VAL A 108 -0.10 -7.98 -0.56
C VAL A 108 0.43 -8.15 -1.98
N ALA A 109 1.74 -8.41 -2.08
CA ALA A 109 2.33 -8.82 -3.35
C ALA A 109 2.01 -10.29 -3.65
N ASP A 110 1.47 -10.56 -4.84
CA ASP A 110 1.20 -11.92 -5.28
C ASP A 110 2.44 -12.59 -5.90
N ALA A 111 2.88 -13.72 -5.33
CA ALA A 111 3.88 -14.59 -5.97
C ALA A 111 3.19 -15.56 -6.95
N SER A 112 3.50 -15.43 -8.24
CA SER A 112 2.83 -16.19 -9.30
C SER A 112 3.61 -17.42 -9.76
N SER A 113 4.94 -17.43 -9.68
CA SER A 113 5.75 -18.61 -9.99
C SER A 113 7.12 -18.59 -9.31
N VAL A 114 7.64 -19.79 -9.06
CA VAL A 114 9.03 -20.07 -8.69
C VAL A 114 9.43 -21.36 -9.39
N ASP A 115 10.57 -21.35 -10.06
CA ASP A 115 11.12 -22.47 -10.82
C ASP A 115 12.62 -22.61 -10.57
N ILE A 116 13.08 -23.85 -10.62
CA ILE A 116 14.49 -24.22 -10.54
C ILE A 116 14.84 -24.89 -11.85
N ALA A 117 15.74 -24.29 -12.61
CA ALA A 117 16.19 -24.85 -13.87
C ALA A 117 16.91 -26.17 -13.63
N ASP A 118 16.28 -27.24 -14.09
CA ASP A 118 16.85 -28.57 -14.17
C ASP A 118 17.50 -28.76 -15.54
N SER A 119 18.84 -28.86 -15.54
CA SER A 119 19.60 -29.01 -16.77
C SER A 119 19.48 -30.41 -17.39
N GLY A 120 19.15 -31.41 -16.58
CA GLY A 120 18.83 -32.78 -16.99
C GLY A 120 17.41 -32.96 -17.51
N ALA A 121 16.49 -32.05 -17.15
CA ALA A 121 15.06 -32.06 -17.48
C ALA A 121 14.34 -33.37 -17.11
N ASP A 122 14.74 -33.98 -15.98
CA ASP A 122 14.16 -35.21 -15.42
C ASP A 122 13.40 -34.98 -14.09
N GLY A 123 13.35 -33.74 -13.64
CA GLY A 123 12.73 -33.29 -12.40
C GLY A 123 13.62 -33.42 -11.17
N VAL A 124 14.92 -33.68 -11.31
CA VAL A 124 15.84 -33.93 -10.20
C VAL A 124 17.14 -33.13 -10.37
N ILE A 125 17.42 -32.22 -9.43
CA ILE A 125 18.73 -31.58 -9.33
C ILE A 125 19.73 -32.55 -8.68
N SER A 126 20.78 -32.93 -9.39
CA SER A 126 21.73 -33.96 -8.94
C SER A 126 23.16 -33.69 -9.41
N SER A 127 24.09 -34.59 -9.11
CA SER A 127 25.51 -34.45 -9.48
C SER A 127 25.78 -34.40 -10.99
N THR A 128 24.78 -34.68 -11.83
CA THR A 128 24.89 -34.54 -13.28
C THR A 128 24.52 -33.14 -13.79
N ASP A 129 23.95 -32.30 -12.92
CA ASP A 129 23.56 -30.93 -13.21
C ASP A 129 24.68 -29.93 -12.94
N ASP A 130 24.51 -28.70 -13.43
CA ASP A 130 25.38 -27.59 -13.10
C ASP A 130 25.05 -27.02 -11.71
N LEU A 131 25.51 -27.73 -10.68
CA LEU A 131 25.29 -27.35 -9.28
C LEU A 131 25.96 -26.02 -8.93
N GLY A 132 27.03 -25.60 -9.62
CA GLY A 132 27.71 -24.32 -9.35
C GLY A 132 26.96 -23.10 -9.88
N ASN A 133 26.02 -23.30 -10.82
CA ASN A 133 25.30 -22.24 -11.51
C ASN A 133 23.83 -22.60 -11.76
N THR A 134 23.17 -23.23 -10.79
CA THR A 134 21.75 -23.57 -10.89
C THR A 134 20.91 -22.29 -11.00
N GLN A 135 20.14 -22.18 -12.08
CA GLN A 135 19.33 -21.01 -12.34
C GLN A 135 17.98 -21.12 -11.64
N LEU A 136 17.62 -20.08 -10.89
CA LEU A 136 16.30 -19.89 -10.31
C LEU A 136 15.57 -18.83 -11.11
N SER A 137 14.27 -19.00 -11.28
CA SER A 137 13.43 -17.98 -11.90
C SER A 137 12.04 -17.97 -11.29
N GLY A 138 11.29 -16.92 -11.58
CA GLY A 138 9.91 -16.84 -11.16
C GLY A 138 9.28 -15.52 -11.51
N SER A 139 8.11 -15.30 -10.96
CA SER A 139 7.38 -14.06 -11.12
C SER A 139 6.62 -13.74 -9.84
N ILE A 140 6.59 -12.44 -9.53
CA ILE A 140 5.71 -11.83 -8.54
C ILE A 140 4.85 -10.79 -9.25
N GLU A 141 3.97 -10.13 -8.51
CA GLU A 141 3.25 -8.96 -8.98
C GLU A 141 4.18 -7.84 -9.45
N ALA A 142 3.78 -7.13 -10.51
CA ALA A 142 4.53 -5.99 -11.03
C ALA A 142 4.60 -4.87 -9.98
N GLY A 143 5.80 -4.35 -9.74
CA GLY A 143 6.05 -3.38 -8.67
C GLY A 143 6.17 -3.99 -7.27
N GLY A 144 5.89 -5.28 -7.09
CA GLY A 144 6.08 -6.00 -5.84
C GLY A 144 7.56 -6.15 -5.45
N ARG A 145 7.79 -6.68 -4.24
CA ARG A 145 9.14 -6.91 -3.69
C ARG A 145 9.28 -8.35 -3.19
N ILE A 146 10.43 -8.98 -3.46
CA ILE A 146 10.76 -10.29 -2.90
C ILE A 146 11.28 -10.08 -1.46
N THR A 147 10.51 -10.54 -0.47
CA THR A 147 10.86 -10.39 0.96
C THR A 147 11.66 -11.58 1.51
N GLY A 148 11.65 -12.70 0.80
CA GLY A 148 12.45 -13.86 1.14
C GLY A 148 12.51 -14.84 -0.02
N LEU A 149 13.72 -15.30 -0.33
CA LEU A 149 13.97 -16.33 -1.32
C LEU A 149 14.97 -17.33 -0.75
N THR A 150 14.56 -18.59 -0.66
CA THR A 150 15.39 -19.66 -0.10
C THR A 150 15.30 -20.92 -0.94
N ILE A 151 16.42 -21.63 -1.06
CA ILE A 151 16.49 -22.97 -1.60
C ILE A 151 17.00 -23.92 -0.51
N SER A 152 16.36 -25.09 -0.39
CA SER A 152 16.64 -26.06 0.67
C SER A 152 16.43 -27.48 0.18
N ASP A 153 17.32 -28.38 0.57
CA ASP A 153 17.21 -29.83 0.39
C ASP A 153 16.61 -30.54 1.63
N GLY A 154 16.17 -29.75 2.62
CA GLY A 154 15.69 -30.23 3.93
C GLY A 154 16.78 -30.39 4.99
N SER A 155 18.06 -30.26 4.64
CA SER A 155 19.20 -30.27 5.55
C SER A 155 19.96 -28.94 5.54
N THR A 156 20.25 -28.42 4.36
CA THR A 156 20.94 -27.15 4.12
C THR A 156 19.96 -26.15 3.55
N THR A 157 20.13 -24.87 3.87
CA THR A 157 19.32 -23.79 3.29
C THR A 157 20.21 -22.66 2.85
N ILE A 158 20.04 -22.25 1.60
CA ILE A 158 20.67 -21.06 1.03
C ILE A 158 19.60 -19.97 0.99
N THR A 159 19.94 -18.80 1.52
CA THR A 159 19.08 -17.61 1.51
C THR A 159 19.65 -16.60 0.54
N LEU A 160 18.86 -16.21 -0.45
CA LEU A 160 19.19 -15.13 -1.37
C LEU A 160 18.68 -13.80 -0.81
N HIS A 161 19.51 -12.77 -0.91
CA HIS A 161 19.20 -11.40 -0.51
C HIS A 161 19.08 -10.51 -1.74
N GLU A 162 18.61 -9.27 -1.55
CA GLU A 162 18.68 -8.25 -2.60
C GLU A 162 20.12 -8.14 -3.13
N GLY A 163 20.27 -8.26 -4.45
CA GLY A 163 21.56 -8.29 -5.13
C GLY A 163 22.00 -9.68 -5.61
N ASP A 164 21.48 -10.75 -5.01
CA ASP A 164 21.74 -12.13 -5.48
C ASP A 164 20.84 -12.53 -6.66
N TYR A 165 19.76 -11.76 -6.90
CA TYR A 165 18.81 -11.93 -7.99
C TYR A 165 18.57 -10.62 -8.73
N THR A 166 18.07 -10.73 -9.96
CA THR A 166 17.57 -9.60 -10.75
C THR A 166 16.05 -9.66 -10.76
N LEU A 167 15.37 -8.63 -10.25
CA LEU A 167 13.92 -8.44 -10.31
C LEU A 167 13.60 -7.31 -11.30
N LEU A 168 12.75 -7.59 -12.28
CA LEU A 168 12.31 -6.63 -13.30
C LEU A 168 11.01 -5.92 -12.87
N PRO A 169 10.72 -4.71 -13.39
CA PRO A 169 9.51 -3.96 -13.05
C PRO A 169 8.19 -4.69 -13.36
N ASP A 170 8.20 -5.64 -14.30
CA ASP A 170 7.05 -6.49 -14.63
C ASP A 170 6.83 -7.65 -13.65
N GLY A 171 7.66 -7.74 -12.60
CA GLY A 171 7.58 -8.76 -11.56
C GLY A 171 8.36 -10.03 -11.86
N THR A 172 8.94 -10.19 -13.06
CA THR A 172 9.78 -11.37 -13.36
C THR A 172 11.14 -11.28 -12.69
N TRP A 173 11.67 -12.40 -12.22
CA TRP A 173 12.98 -12.44 -11.56
C TRP A 173 13.80 -13.67 -11.93
N THR A 174 15.13 -13.53 -11.85
CA THR A 174 16.11 -14.62 -12.06
C THR A 174 17.26 -14.53 -11.06
N ALA A 175 17.83 -15.67 -10.68
CA ALA A 175 19.03 -15.77 -9.86
C ALA A 175 19.90 -16.93 -10.33
N ASN A 176 21.21 -16.86 -10.07
CA ASN A 176 22.12 -18.00 -10.28
C ASN A 176 22.72 -18.38 -8.93
N VAL A 177 22.59 -19.64 -8.54
CA VAL A 177 22.95 -20.12 -7.21
C VAL A 177 23.89 -21.31 -7.32
N ASP A 178 24.91 -21.32 -6.48
CA ASP A 178 25.71 -22.51 -6.22
C ASP A 178 25.01 -23.36 -5.16
N VAL A 179 24.53 -24.54 -5.57
CA VAL A 179 23.79 -25.52 -4.77
C VAL A 179 24.60 -26.81 -4.56
N SER A 180 25.92 -26.76 -4.79
CA SER A 180 26.81 -27.91 -4.63
C SER A 180 27.07 -28.34 -3.18
#